data_AF-A0A969CC38-F1
#
_entry.id   AF-A0A969CC38-F1
#
_cell.length_a   1.000
_cell.length_b   1.000
_cell.length_c   1.000
_cell.angle_alpha   90.00
_cell.angle_beta   90.00
_cell.angle_gamma   90.00
#
_symmetry.space_group_name_H-M   'P 1'
#
loop_
_entity.id
_entity.type
_entity.pdbx_description
1 polymer ?
#
loop_
_entity_poly.entity_id
_entity_poly.type
_entity_poly.pdbx_seq_one_letter_code
_entity_poly.pdbx_strand_id
1 'polypeptide(L)'
;MSLKIITFLGAAPATFTTTYALKDNNGEEQKYDGKVFSEALRQFCNYDLMLVCVTEKAKAVTWPVLEALEDPRIQAVDIPTGNNTAQMWQIFHNYYRAY
;
A
#
# COMPACT_ATOMS: atom_id res chain seq x y z
N MET A 1 8.04 9.83 -17.86
CA MET A 1 8.54 8.83 -16.89
C MET A 1 7.34 8.27 -16.16
N SER A 2 7.29 6.97 -15.91
CA SER A 2 6.19 6.38 -15.15
C SER A 2 6.46 6.51 -13.64
N LEU A 3 5.49 7.01 -12.88
CA LEU A 3 5.58 7.08 -11.41
C LEU A 3 4.96 5.83 -10.81
N LYS A 4 5.77 5.08 -10.06
CA LYS A 4 5.34 3.88 -9.33
C LYS A 4 5.41 4.13 -7.82
N ILE A 5 4.37 3.72 -7.09
CA ILE A 5 4.34 3.72 -5.63
C ILE A 5 4.59 2.30 -5.14
N ILE A 6 5.40 2.16 -4.09
CA ILE A 6 5.62 0.89 -3.41
C ILE A 6 5.33 1.11 -1.93
N THR A 7 4.47 0.27 -1.37
CA THR A 7 4.02 0.40 0.02
C THR A 7 3.79 -0.97 0.63
N PHE A 8 3.75 -1.05 1.95
CA PHE A 8 3.56 -2.28 2.72
C PHE A 8 2.23 -2.25 3.44
N LEU A 9 1.44 -3.31 3.29
CA LEU A 9 0.14 -3.41 3.95
C LEU A 9 0.28 -4.03 5.34
N GLY A 10 -0.18 -3.30 6.35
CA GLY A 10 -0.28 -3.81 7.71
C GLY A 10 -1.34 -4.92 7.83
N ALA A 11 -1.16 -5.81 8.79
CA ALA A 11 -2.07 -6.92 9.08
C ALA A 11 -2.99 -6.67 10.29
N ALA A 12 -3.11 -5.41 10.71
CA ALA A 12 -4.10 -5.01 11.69
C ALA A 12 -5.47 -4.90 10.98
N PRO A 13 -6.54 -5.47 11.56
CA PRO A 13 -7.88 -5.29 11.01
C PRO A 13 -8.18 -3.82 10.81
N ALA A 14 -8.69 -3.46 9.62
CA ALA A 14 -8.98 -2.09 9.23
C ALA A 14 -10.34 -1.65 9.83
N THR A 15 -10.49 -1.80 11.14
CA THR A 15 -11.75 -1.59 11.88
C THR A 15 -11.98 -0.15 12.28
N PHE A 16 -10.94 0.69 12.24
CA PHE A 16 -11.00 2.11 12.58
C PHE A 16 -10.69 2.95 11.34
N THR A 17 -11.39 4.07 11.22
CA THR A 17 -11.06 5.11 10.24
C THR A 17 -9.96 6.00 10.80
N THR A 18 -8.98 6.33 9.96
CA THR A 18 -7.87 7.25 10.23
C THR A 18 -7.96 8.44 9.27
N THR A 19 -7.90 9.65 9.80
CA THR A 19 -7.77 10.87 8.97
C THR A 19 -6.31 11.05 8.57
N TYR A 20 -6.02 10.90 7.29
CA TYR A 20 -4.75 11.23 6.68
C TYR A 20 -4.78 12.68 6.18
N ALA A 21 -3.67 13.40 6.33
CA ALA A 21 -3.54 14.77 5.86
C ALA A 21 -2.23 14.94 5.07
N LEU A 22 -2.30 15.62 3.92
CA LEU A 22 -1.15 16.01 3.12
C LEU A 22 -1.21 17.52 2.87
N LYS A 23 -0.13 18.22 3.21
CA LYS A 23 0.05 19.63 2.83
C LYS A 23 0.85 19.71 1.54
N ASP A 24 0.37 20.52 0.60
CA ASP A 24 1.12 20.82 -0.61
C ASP A 24 2.21 21.88 -0.35
N ASN A 25 2.99 22.20 -1.39
CA ASN A 25 4.07 23.19 -1.30
C ASN A 25 3.56 24.63 -1.12
N ASN A 26 2.27 24.88 -1.34
CA ASN A 26 1.63 26.17 -1.13
C ASN A 26 1.00 26.30 0.27
N GLY A 27 1.03 25.23 1.07
CA GLY A 27 0.48 25.17 2.41
C GLY A 27 -0.99 24.75 2.48
N GLU A 28 -1.60 24.38 1.35
CA GLU A 28 -2.97 23.87 1.29
C GLU A 28 -3.02 22.44 1.82
N GLU A 29 -3.96 22.16 2.73
CA GLU A 29 -4.09 20.85 3.38
C GLU A 29 -5.25 20.05 2.78
N GLN A 30 -4.94 18.87 2.25
CA GLN A 30 -5.93 17.89 1.84
C GLN A 30 -6.10 16.85 2.96
N LYS A 31 -7.35 16.46 3.25
CA LYS A 31 -7.67 15.42 4.21
C LYS A 31 -8.41 14.28 3.54
N TYR A 32 -8.17 13.07 4.03
CA TYR A 32 -8.86 11.87 3.58
C TYR A 32 -9.04 10.91 4.75
N ASP A 33 -10.29 10.52 4.98
CA ASP A 33 -10.65 9.51 5.97
C ASP A 33 -10.58 8.13 5.32
N GLY A 34 -9.57 7.35 5.68
CA GLY A 34 -9.29 6.02 5.12
C GLY A 34 -9.12 4.98 6.22
N LYS A 35 -9.12 3.70 5.84
CA LYS A 35 -8.86 2.58 6.76
C LYS A 35 -7.43 2.07 6.66
N VAL A 36 -6.77 2.28 5.52
CA VAL A 36 -5.37 1.92 5.29
C VAL A 36 -4.61 3.03 4.57
N PHE A 37 -3.30 3.12 4.81
CA PHE A 37 -2.47 4.19 4.26
C PHE A 37 -2.43 4.21 2.73
N SER A 38 -2.51 3.04 2.09
CA SER A 38 -2.55 2.96 0.62
C SER A 38 -3.77 3.65 0.00
N GLU A 39 -4.89 3.77 0.72
CA GLU A 39 -6.04 4.57 0.25
C GLU A 39 -5.70 6.07 0.21
N ALA A 40 -4.95 6.55 1.20
CA ALA A 40 -4.49 7.94 1.23
C ALA A 40 -3.50 8.22 0.09
N LEU A 41 -2.58 7.29 -0.19
CA LEU A 41 -1.70 7.39 -1.36
C LEU A 41 -2.49 7.40 -2.68
N ARG A 42 -3.53 6.58 -2.80
CA ARG A 42 -4.45 6.59 -3.95
C ARG A 42 -5.11 7.96 -4.13
N GLN A 43 -5.52 8.58 -3.02
CA GLN A 43 -6.23 9.86 -3.03
C GLN A 43 -5.32 11.04 -3.34
N PHE A 44 -4.13 11.08 -2.75
CA PHE A 44 -3.29 12.27 -2.76
C PHE A 44 -2.24 12.28 -3.87
N CYS A 45 -1.83 11.11 -4.38
CA CYS A 45 -0.75 11.02 -5.35
C CYS A 45 -1.29 10.75 -6.76
N ASN A 46 -0.68 11.38 -7.76
CA ASN A 46 -0.85 10.99 -9.15
C ASN A 46 0.23 9.96 -9.52
N TYR A 47 -0.17 8.74 -9.88
CA TYR A 47 0.74 7.62 -10.19
C TYR A 47 0.13 6.69 -11.23
N ASP A 48 0.98 5.92 -11.90
CA ASP A 48 0.56 4.95 -12.93
C ASP A 48 0.32 3.56 -12.34
N LEU A 49 1.12 3.16 -11.34
CA LEU A 49 1.05 1.85 -10.70
C LEU A 49 1.42 1.93 -9.21
N MET A 50 0.69 1.24 -8.36
CA MET A 50 0.97 1.05 -6.95
C MET A 50 1.14 -0.45 -6.66
N LEU A 51 2.34 -0.83 -6.25
CA LEU A 51 2.65 -2.17 -5.78
C LEU A 51 2.51 -2.22 -4.26
N VAL A 52 1.56 -3.00 -3.77
CA VAL A 52 1.27 -3.15 -2.35
C VAL A 52 1.82 -4.50 -1.89
N CYS A 53 2.92 -4.46 -1.15
CA CYS A 53 3.51 -5.65 -0.55
C CYS A 53 2.59 -6.19 0.55
N VAL A 54 2.07 -7.39 0.36
CA VAL A 54 1.11 -8.04 1.28
C VAL A 54 1.70 -9.33 1.83
N THR A 55 1.67 -9.45 3.16
CA THR A 55 1.87 -10.75 3.82
C THR A 55 0.59 -11.58 3.71
N GLU A 56 0.67 -12.90 3.88
CA GLU A 56 -0.51 -13.77 3.90
C GLU A 56 -1.59 -13.26 4.87
N LYS A 57 -1.18 -12.84 6.08
CA LYS A 57 -2.10 -12.28 7.08
C LYS A 57 -2.73 -10.96 6.59
N ALA A 58 -1.93 -10.03 6.06
CA ALA A 58 -2.45 -8.76 5.55
C ALA A 58 -3.40 -8.96 4.35
N LYS A 59 -3.10 -9.95 3.49
CA LYS A 59 -3.95 -10.35 2.36
C LYS A 59 -5.32 -10.85 2.82
N ALA A 60 -5.37 -11.63 3.90
CA ALA A 60 -6.62 -12.12 4.43
C ALA A 60 -7.47 -11.04 5.10
N VAL A 61 -6.85 -10.11 5.84
CA VAL A 61 -7.60 -9.23 6.78
C VAL A 61 -7.73 -7.78 6.33
N THR A 62 -6.82 -7.29 5.49
CA THR A 62 -6.70 -5.86 5.18
C THR A 62 -6.79 -5.59 3.69
N TRP A 63 -6.26 -6.48 2.84
CA TRP A 63 -6.32 -6.33 1.38
C TRP A 63 -7.74 -6.13 0.80
N PRO A 64 -8.81 -6.77 1.32
CA PRO A 64 -10.17 -6.54 0.81
C PRO A 64 -10.61 -5.07 0.81
N VAL A 65 -10.02 -4.22 1.67
CA VAL A 65 -10.26 -2.76 1.65
C VAL A 65 -9.80 -2.16 0.33
N LEU A 66 -8.64 -2.55 -0.18
CA LEU A 66 -8.06 -2.03 -1.42
C LEU A 66 -8.68 -2.69 -2.65
N GLU A 67 -9.00 -3.99 -2.57
CA GLU A 67 -9.67 -4.73 -3.64
C GLU A 67 -11.05 -4.14 -3.97
N ALA A 68 -11.81 -3.73 -2.95
CA ALA A 68 -13.12 -3.11 -3.10
C ALA A 68 -13.09 -1.73 -3.82
N LEU A 69 -11.91 -1.13 -4.00
CA LEU A 69 -11.76 0.12 -4.75
C LEU A 69 -11.77 -0.10 -6.27
N GLU A 70 -11.60 -1.35 -6.71
CA GLU A 70 -11.56 -1.75 -8.13
C GLU A 70 -10.59 -0.91 -8.99
N ASP A 71 -9.52 -0.38 -8.39
CA ASP A 71 -8.53 0.45 -9.07
C ASP A 71 -7.47 -0.45 -9.73
N PRO A 72 -7.42 -0.58 -11.07
CA PRO A 72 -6.51 -1.48 -11.76
C PRO A 72 -5.03 -1.09 -11.59
N ARG A 73 -4.75 0.13 -11.11
CA ARG A 73 -3.40 0.61 -10.81
C ARG A 73 -2.87 0.05 -9.50
N ILE A 74 -3.70 -0.56 -8.65
CA ILE A 74 -3.27 -1.08 -7.34
C ILE A 74 -3.14 -2.60 -7.44
N GLN A 75 -1.93 -3.12 -7.23
CA GLN A 75 -1.62 -4.54 -7.36
C GLN A 75 -0.96 -5.07 -6.11
N ALA A 76 -1.41 -6.24 -5.65
CA ALA A 76 -0.79 -6.94 -4.54
C ALA A 76 0.50 -7.65 -4.99
N VAL A 77 1.55 -7.52 -4.19
CA VAL A 77 2.79 -8.30 -4.31
C VAL A 77 2.92 -9.17 -3.08
N ASP A 78 2.78 -10.48 -3.25
CA ASP A 78 2.89 -11.42 -2.13
C ASP A 78 4.32 -11.47 -1.59
N ILE A 79 4.47 -11.26 -0.28
CA ILE A 79 5.75 -11.26 0.42
C ILE A 79 5.69 -12.10 1.72
N PRO A 80 6.81 -12.68 2.17
CA PRO A 80 6.87 -13.28 3.50
C PRO A 80 6.85 -12.20 4.60
N THR A 81 6.63 -12.61 5.84
CA THR A 81 6.59 -11.70 7.01
C THR A 81 7.92 -10.99 7.28
N GLY A 82 9.05 -11.57 6.88
CA GLY A 82 10.38 -10.97 7.09
C GLY A 82 10.98 -11.23 8.47
N ASN A 83 10.58 -12.31 9.14
CA ASN A 83 11.03 -12.64 10.51
C ASN A 83 12.50 -13.08 10.60
N ASN A 84 13.16 -13.31 9.47
CA ASN A 84 14.57 -13.69 9.40
C ASN A 84 15.22 -13.16 8.12
N THR A 85 16.56 -13.18 8.06
CA THR A 85 17.36 -12.67 6.95
C THR A 85 16.98 -13.29 5.60
N ALA A 86 16.71 -14.60 5.56
CA ALA A 86 16.32 -15.28 4.32
C ALA A 86 14.97 -14.75 3.79
N GLN A 87 13.99 -14.56 4.68
CA GLN A 87 12.71 -13.95 4.32
C GLN A 87 12.87 -12.50 3.88
N MET A 88 13.72 -11.70 4.54
CA MET A 88 13.98 -10.31 4.10
C MET A 88 14.56 -10.29 2.69
N TRP A 89 15.54 -11.14 2.38
CA TRP A 89 16.05 -11.26 1.01
C TRP A 89 14.96 -11.68 0.04
N GLN A 90 14.08 -12.61 0.41
CA GLN A 90 12.96 -13.00 -0.44
C GLN A 90 12.02 -11.82 -0.76
N ILE A 91 11.77 -10.90 0.19
CA ILE A 91 11.02 -9.66 -0.08
C ILE A 91 11.70 -8.86 -1.20
N PHE A 92 13.01 -8.65 -1.10
CA PHE A 92 13.78 -7.94 -2.15
C PHE A 92 13.70 -8.63 -3.51
N HIS A 93 13.81 -9.97 -3.56
CA HIS A 93 13.72 -10.71 -4.82
C HIS A 93 12.32 -10.66 -5.44
N ASN A 94 11.27 -10.78 -4.62
CA ASN A 94 9.89 -10.68 -5.08
C ASN A 94 9.61 -9.30 -5.67
N TYR A 95 10.11 -8.24 -5.03
CA TYR A 95 10.03 -6.89 -5.55
C TYR A 95 10.76 -6.73 -6.89
N TYR A 96 12.01 -7.21 -6.99
CA TYR A 96 12.80 -7.08 -8.22
C TYR A 96 12.13 -7.75 -9.43
N ARG A 97 11.38 -8.84 -9.23
CA ARG A 97 10.66 -9.54 -10.29
C ARG A 97 9.35 -8.88 -10.71
N ALA A 98 8.77 -8.05 -9.84
CA ALA A 98 7.55 -7.30 -10.13
C ALA A 98 7.83 -5.99 -10.90
N TYR A 99 9.11 -5.67 -11.12
CA TYR A 99 9.60 -4.48 -11.80
C TYR A 99 10.16 -4.82 -13.18
#